data_AF-A0AAX3I4Y8-F1
#
_entry.id   AF-A0AAX3I4Y8-F1
#
_cell.length_a   1.000
_cell.length_b   1.000
_cell.length_c   1.000
_cell.angle_alpha   90.00
_cell.angle_beta   90.00
_cell.angle_gamma   90.00
#
_symmetry.space_group_name_H-M   'P 1'
#
loop_
_entity.id
_entity.type
_entity.pdbx_description
1 polymer ?
#
loop_
_entity_poly.entity_id
_entity_poly.type
_entity_poly.pdbx_seq_one_letter_code
_entity_poly.pdbx_strand_id
1 'polypeptide(L)'
;MKSTIIPFDYNGNEISFNTDGWINATEIARPFGKRPVDWLKQDETRQYLKILGEVLNCDPESLLETRRGRHHGGTWLHPKLGVRFAQWLDVRFAVWCDFQIDSILHGDLGARQQFENASKALDHRKDLASLQGKGLAAWRWQKPTLENRVEYWREQLQLQLTLDA
;
A
#
# COMPACT_ATOMS: atom_id res chain seq x y z
N MET A 1 21.30 -15.01 -12.98
CA MET A 1 20.25 -15.44 -12.03
C MET A 1 19.02 -14.61 -12.30
N LYS A 2 17.84 -15.23 -12.42
CA LYS A 2 16.58 -14.51 -12.63
C LYS A 2 16.27 -13.69 -11.38
N SER A 3 16.24 -12.37 -11.52
CA SER A 3 15.63 -11.47 -10.53
C SER A 3 14.15 -11.82 -10.44
N THR A 4 13.71 -12.35 -9.31
CA THR A 4 12.29 -12.53 -9.02
C THR A 4 11.71 -11.15 -8.75
N ILE A 5 11.14 -10.55 -9.79
CA ILE A 5 10.33 -9.34 -9.67
C ILE A 5 9.04 -9.80 -9.00
N ILE A 6 8.84 -9.43 -7.74
CA ILE A 6 7.52 -9.49 -7.12
C ILE A 6 6.87 -8.17 -7.51
N PRO A 7 5.96 -8.14 -8.52
CA PRO A 7 5.28 -6.90 -8.88
C PRO A 7 4.45 -6.48 -7.67
N PHE A 8 4.81 -5.36 -7.07
CA PHE A 8 3.91 -4.60 -6.22
C PHE A 8 3.51 -3.42 -7.07
N ASP A 9 2.29 -3.44 -7.59
CA ASP A 9 1.78 -2.36 -8.45
C ASP A 9 1.29 -1.22 -7.54
N TYR A 10 1.86 -0.04 -7.69
CA TYR A 10 1.21 1.19 -7.26
C TYR A 10 1.12 2.15 -8.45
N ASN A 11 -0.09 2.37 -8.97
CA ASN A 11 -0.36 3.23 -10.14
C ASN A 11 0.41 2.83 -11.42
N GLY A 12 0.56 1.54 -11.69
CA GLY A 12 1.29 1.00 -12.84
C GLY A 12 2.82 1.10 -12.71
N ASN A 13 3.34 1.41 -11.51
CA ASN A 13 4.78 1.49 -11.28
C ASN A 13 5.28 0.18 -10.66
N GLU A 14 5.98 -0.62 -11.46
CA GLU A 14 6.61 -1.85 -10.98
C GLU A 14 7.75 -1.54 -9.99
N ILE A 15 7.63 -2.07 -8.77
CA ILE A 15 8.72 -2.07 -7.79
C ILE A 15 9.65 -3.24 -8.11
N SER A 16 10.87 -2.93 -8.55
CA SER A 16 11.89 -3.94 -8.85
C SER A 16 12.72 -4.30 -7.61
N PHE A 17 12.74 -5.59 -7.29
CA PHE A 17 13.58 -6.19 -6.25
C PHE A 17 14.70 -7.04 -6.88
N ASN A 18 15.88 -7.06 -6.24
CA ASN A 18 16.88 -8.09 -6.55
C ASN A 18 16.58 -9.40 -5.78
N THR A 19 17.40 -10.42 -5.99
CA THR A 19 17.26 -11.74 -5.33
C THR A 19 17.32 -11.68 -3.81
N ASP A 20 17.97 -10.67 -3.25
CA ASP A 20 18.14 -10.47 -1.82
C ASP A 20 17.08 -9.51 -1.24
N GLY A 21 16.07 -9.15 -2.05
CA GLY A 21 14.99 -8.24 -1.66
C GLY A 21 15.38 -6.76 -1.60
N TRP A 22 16.54 -6.37 -2.14
CA TRP A 22 16.91 -4.97 -2.21
C TRP A 22 16.13 -4.24 -3.31
N ILE A 23 15.87 -2.97 -3.04
CA ILE A 23 14.95 -2.13 -3.79
C ILE A 23 15.76 -1.15 -4.65
N ASN A 24 15.52 -1.11 -5.97
CA ASN A 24 16.15 -0.10 -6.83
C ASN A 24 15.44 1.27 -6.69
N ALA A 25 15.90 2.08 -5.74
CA ALA A 25 15.31 3.37 -5.45
C ALA A 25 15.40 4.37 -6.61
N THR A 26 16.42 4.24 -7.47
CA THR A 26 16.53 5.11 -8.65
C THR A 26 15.42 4.84 -9.66
N GLU A 27 15.06 3.58 -9.87
CA GLU A 27 13.96 3.22 -10.76
C GLU A 27 12.61 3.65 -10.19
N ILE A 28 12.39 3.40 -8.90
CA ILE A 28 11.11 3.70 -8.23
C ILE A 28 10.88 5.21 -8.08
N ALA A 29 11.93 6.01 -7.86
CA ALA A 29 11.77 7.46 -7.70
C ALA A 29 11.51 8.21 -9.03
N ARG A 30 11.86 7.60 -10.16
CA ARG A 30 11.83 8.23 -11.48
C ARG A 30 10.42 8.71 -11.89
N PRO A 31 9.34 7.93 -11.74
CA PRO A 31 7.97 8.37 -12.06
C PRO A 31 7.50 9.54 -11.18
N PHE A 32 8.04 9.68 -9.97
CA PHE A 32 7.71 10.76 -9.03
C PHE A 32 8.55 12.03 -9.24
N GLY A 33 9.45 12.04 -10.25
CA GLY A 33 10.36 13.17 -10.48
C GLY A 33 11.36 13.41 -9.34
N LYS A 34 11.60 12.38 -8.50
CA LYS A 34 12.43 12.46 -7.30
C LYS A 34 13.74 11.71 -7.48
N ARG A 35 14.75 12.06 -6.66
CA ARG A 35 16.05 11.37 -6.66
C ARG A 35 16.34 10.81 -5.26
N PRO A 36 16.79 9.55 -5.13
CA PRO A 36 17.10 8.97 -3.81
C PRO A 36 18.10 9.79 -2.98
N VAL A 37 19.05 10.46 -3.64
CA VAL A 37 20.01 11.33 -2.96
C VAL A 37 19.35 12.49 -2.20
N ASP A 38 18.20 12.97 -2.65
CA ASP A 38 17.48 14.07 -1.98
C ASP A 38 16.82 13.58 -0.69
N TRP A 39 16.32 12.34 -0.69
CA TRP A 39 15.82 11.66 0.51
C TRP A 39 16.93 11.37 1.52
N LEU A 40 18.06 10.84 1.05
CA LEU A 40 19.23 10.52 1.89
C LEU A 40 19.87 11.77 2.52
N LYS A 41 19.63 12.95 1.95
CA LYS A 41 20.07 14.24 2.49
C LYS A 41 19.20 14.80 3.60
N GLN A 42 18.04 14.22 3.89
CA GLN A 42 17.18 14.68 4.98
C GLN A 42 17.74 14.26 6.34
N ASP A 43 17.70 15.15 7.34
CA ASP A 43 18.15 14.85 8.70
C ASP A 43 17.40 13.66 9.29
N GLU A 44 16.09 13.60 9.08
CA GLU A 44 15.23 12.53 9.57
C GLU A 44 15.58 11.16 8.94
N THR A 45 16.04 11.15 7.69
CA THR A 45 16.50 9.92 7.01
C THR A 45 17.84 9.47 7.55
N ARG A 46 18.79 10.40 7.75
CA ARG A 46 20.09 10.10 8.37
C ARG A 46 19.94 9.54 9.78
N GLN A 47 19.11 10.18 10.60
CA GLN A 47 18.84 9.73 11.96
C GLN A 47 18.24 8.31 11.97
N TYR A 48 17.28 8.05 11.10
CA TYR A 48 16.66 6.73 11.01
C TYR A 48 17.62 5.66 10.51
N LEU A 49 18.46 5.93 9.51
CA LEU A 49 19.47 4.97 9.04
C LEU A 49 20.43 4.59 10.17
N LYS A 50 20.84 5.57 10.99
CA LYS A 50 21.66 5.33 12.17
C LYS A 50 20.96 4.38 13.15
N ILE A 51 19.73 4.69 13.56
CA ILE A 51 18.97 3.86 14.50
C ILE A 51 18.67 2.48 13.91
N LEU A 52 18.35 2.39 12.63
CA LEU A 52 18.10 1.11 11.97
C LEU A 52 19.37 0.25 11.93
N GLY A 53 20.54 0.84 11.66
CA GLY A 53 21.83 0.16 11.75
C GLY A 53 22.10 -0.38 13.15
N GLU A 54 21.85 0.43 14.19
CA GLU A 54 21.96 0.00 15.59
C GLU A 54 21.04 -1.19 15.90
N VAL A 55 19.77 -1.13 15.49
CA VAL A 55 18.77 -2.21 15.71
C VAL A 55 19.14 -3.50 14.96
N LEU A 56 19.73 -3.39 13.77
CA LEU A 56 20.16 -4.54 12.96
C LEU A 56 21.58 -4.99 13.28
N ASN A 57 22.28 -4.30 14.18
CA ASN A 57 23.68 -4.52 14.51
C ASN A 57 24.59 -4.50 13.26
N CYS A 58 24.41 -3.51 12.40
CA CYS A 58 25.21 -3.28 11.20
C CYS A 58 25.59 -1.81 11.02
N ASP A 59 26.53 -1.56 10.11
CA ASP A 59 26.87 -0.20 9.70
C ASP A 59 25.70 0.41 8.90
N PRO A 60 25.21 1.62 9.23
CA PRO A 60 24.20 2.31 8.43
C PRO A 60 24.54 2.41 6.94
N GLU A 61 25.82 2.49 6.57
CA GLU A 61 26.25 2.50 5.16
C GLU A 61 25.94 1.18 4.45
N SER A 62 25.93 0.05 5.18
CA SER A 62 25.59 -1.26 4.61
C SER A 62 24.10 -1.42 4.30
N LEU A 63 23.27 -0.43 4.63
CA LEU A 63 21.85 -0.40 4.25
C LEU A 63 21.64 0.19 2.84
N LEU A 64 22.71 0.69 2.22
CA LEU A 64 22.71 1.38 0.94
C LEU A 64 23.76 0.75 0.01
N GLU A 65 23.40 0.58 -1.26
CA GLU A 65 24.32 0.10 -2.28
C GLU A 65 24.26 1.04 -3.47
N THR A 66 25.42 1.53 -3.92
CA THR A 66 25.50 2.29 -5.16
C THR A 66 26.12 1.43 -6.24
N ARG A 67 25.33 1.10 -7.26
CA ARG A 67 25.80 0.32 -8.41
C ARG A 67 25.97 1.22 -9.63
N ARG A 68 27.17 1.19 -10.23
CA ARG A 68 27.47 1.90 -11.48
C ARG A 68 27.28 0.94 -12.66
N GLY A 69 26.53 1.37 -13.67
CA GLY A 69 26.31 0.56 -14.86
C GLY A 69 25.19 1.10 -15.75
N ARG A 70 25.26 0.80 -17.05
CA ARG A 70 24.24 1.20 -18.04
C ARG A 70 22.92 0.44 -17.85
N HIS A 71 23.00 -0.81 -17.39
CA HIS A 71 21.86 -1.68 -17.10
C HIS A 71 21.92 -2.03 -15.61
N HIS A 72 20.82 -1.78 -14.87
CA HIS A 72 20.68 -2.01 -13.42
C HIS A 72 21.56 -1.12 -12.50
N GLY A 73 22.05 0.01 -13.01
CA GLY A 73 22.71 1.03 -12.19
C GLY A 73 21.70 1.82 -11.34
N GLY A 74 22.13 2.28 -10.17
CA GLY A 74 21.28 3.06 -9.27
C GLY A 74 21.69 2.98 -7.82
N THR A 75 20.91 3.67 -6.99
CA THR A 75 20.92 3.51 -5.54
C THR A 75 19.96 2.38 -5.17
N TRP A 76 20.49 1.39 -4.47
CA TRP A 76 19.78 0.24 -3.96
C TRP A 76 19.61 0.39 -2.46
N LEU A 77 18.41 0.11 -1.96
CA LEU A 77 18.05 0.23 -0.55
C LEU A 77 17.78 -1.14 0.05
N HIS A 78 18.26 -1.34 1.26
CA HIS A 78 17.90 -2.49 2.08
C HIS A 78 16.36 -2.59 2.23
N PRO A 79 15.74 -3.78 2.16
CA PRO A 79 14.28 -3.94 2.13
C PRO A 79 13.53 -3.25 3.27
N LYS A 80 14.12 -3.19 4.48
CA LYS A 80 13.54 -2.48 5.64
C LYS A 80 13.36 -0.97 5.44
N LEU A 81 13.97 -0.38 4.41
CA LEU A 81 13.79 1.02 4.05
C LEU A 81 12.61 1.27 3.09
N GLY A 82 12.03 0.22 2.51
CA GLY A 82 11.05 0.33 1.42
C GLY A 82 9.84 1.19 1.77
N VAL A 83 9.15 0.89 2.89
CA VAL A 83 7.96 1.64 3.31
C VAL A 83 8.28 3.10 3.56
N ARG A 84 9.36 3.40 4.28
CA ARG A 84 9.72 4.79 4.60
C ARG A 84 10.16 5.57 3.36
N PHE A 85 10.78 4.90 2.40
CA PHE A 85 11.09 5.49 1.11
C PHE A 85 9.82 5.80 0.30
N ALA A 86 8.87 4.85 0.25
CA ALA A 86 7.56 5.04 -0.40
C ALA A 86 6.79 6.22 0.21
N GLN A 87 6.77 6.33 1.54
CA GLN A 87 6.13 7.43 2.25
C GLN A 87 6.70 8.81 1.87
N TRP A 88 8.01 8.88 1.61
CA TRP A 88 8.65 10.11 1.15
C TRP A 88 8.35 10.42 -0.32
N LEU A 89 8.17 9.40 -1.17
CA LEU A 89 7.94 9.59 -2.60
C LEU A 89 6.63 10.31 -2.88
N ASP A 90 5.55 9.92 -2.19
CA ASP A 90 4.23 10.54 -2.36
C ASP A 90 3.33 10.27 -1.14
N VAL A 91 2.49 11.25 -0.80
CA VAL A 91 1.61 11.16 0.38
C VAL A 91 0.51 10.11 0.18
N ARG A 92 -0.02 9.94 -1.03
CA ARG A 92 -1.01 8.88 -1.31
C ARG A 92 -0.35 7.51 -1.26
N PHE A 93 0.92 7.42 -1.70
CA PHE A 93 1.69 6.19 -1.57
C PHE A 93 1.94 5.84 -0.09
N ALA A 94 2.24 6.85 0.75
CA ALA A 94 2.35 6.69 2.20
C ALA A 94 1.10 6.05 2.82
N VAL A 95 -0.07 6.68 2.57
CA VAL A 95 -1.36 6.22 3.10
C VAL A 95 -1.70 4.81 2.59
N TRP A 96 -1.35 4.51 1.34
CA TRP A 96 -1.54 3.17 0.80
C TRP A 96 -0.68 2.12 1.50
N CYS A 97 0.60 2.40 1.78
CA CYS A 97 1.44 1.50 2.57
C CYS A 97 0.84 1.23 3.96
N ASP A 98 0.26 2.26 4.59
CA ASP A 98 -0.39 2.12 5.89
C ASP A 98 -1.60 1.17 5.80
N PHE A 99 -2.41 1.24 4.73
CA PHE A 99 -3.52 0.30 4.50
C PHE A 99 -3.04 -1.14 4.24
N GLN A 100 -1.91 -1.32 3.55
CA GLN A 100 -1.34 -2.66 3.36
C GLN A 100 -0.89 -3.27 4.69
N ILE A 101 -0.23 -2.46 5.53
CA ILE A 101 0.15 -2.88 6.88
C ILE A 101 -1.11 -3.23 7.70
N ASP A 102 -2.15 -2.41 7.63
CA ASP A 102 -3.42 -2.64 8.31
C ASP A 102 -4.09 -3.95 7.87
N SER A 103 -4.14 -4.23 6.57
CA SER A 103 -4.67 -5.49 6.03
C SER A 103 -3.90 -6.70 6.53
N ILE A 104 -2.56 -6.63 6.56
CA ILE A 104 -1.72 -7.72 7.08
C ILE A 104 -1.98 -7.94 8.57
N LEU A 105 -2.07 -6.87 9.36
CA LEU A 105 -2.26 -6.94 10.81
C LEU A 105 -3.63 -7.52 11.20
N HIS A 106 -4.68 -7.18 10.45
CA HIS A 106 -6.04 -7.62 10.72
C HIS A 106 -6.43 -8.89 9.95
N GLY A 107 -5.53 -9.37 9.09
CA GLY A 107 -5.81 -10.38 8.07
C GLY A 107 -6.72 -9.82 6.99
N ASP A 108 -6.48 -10.25 5.74
CA ASP A 108 -7.26 -9.91 4.53
C ASP A 108 -8.77 -10.31 4.61
N LEU A 109 -9.18 -10.82 5.76
CA LEU A 109 -10.55 -11.02 6.20
C LEU A 109 -11.27 -9.70 6.47
N GLY A 110 -10.59 -8.60 6.84
CA GLY A 110 -11.24 -7.34 7.17
C GLY A 110 -12.08 -6.77 6.01
N ALA A 111 -11.44 -6.37 4.92
CA ALA A 111 -12.13 -5.69 3.82
C ALA A 111 -13.17 -6.59 3.13
N ARG A 112 -12.85 -7.86 2.88
CA ARG A 112 -13.76 -8.82 2.24
C ARG A 112 -14.95 -9.18 3.13
N GLN A 113 -14.73 -9.45 4.42
CA GLN A 113 -15.81 -9.70 5.37
C GLN A 113 -16.67 -8.45 5.59
N GLN A 114 -16.08 -7.26 5.64
CA GLN A 114 -16.81 -6.00 5.80
C GLN A 114 -17.65 -5.69 4.57
N PHE A 115 -17.14 -5.95 3.36
CA PHE A 115 -17.93 -5.86 2.13
C PHE A 115 -19.11 -6.84 2.14
N GLU A 116 -18.86 -8.11 2.46
CA GLU A 116 -19.91 -9.12 2.56
C GLU A 116 -20.97 -8.76 3.61
N ASN A 117 -20.55 -8.26 4.77
CA ASN A 117 -21.43 -7.82 5.84
C ASN A 117 -22.24 -6.58 5.44
N ALA A 118 -21.62 -5.62 4.76
CA ALA A 118 -22.29 -4.44 4.24
C ALA A 118 -23.34 -4.80 3.18
N SER A 119 -23.00 -5.71 2.25
CA SER A 119 -23.92 -6.20 1.22
C SER A 119 -25.10 -6.95 1.84
N LYS A 120 -24.83 -7.90 2.75
CA LYS A 120 -25.87 -8.64 3.49
C LYS A 120 -26.80 -7.70 4.26
N ALA A 121 -26.28 -6.66 4.88
CA ALA A 121 -27.09 -5.68 5.61
C ALA A 121 -27.99 -4.84 4.68
N LEU A 122 -27.50 -4.47 3.49
CA LEU A 122 -28.29 -3.77 2.48
C LEU A 122 -29.42 -4.66 1.94
N ASP A 123 -29.10 -5.90 1.59
CA ASP A 123 -30.05 -6.86 1.02
C ASP A 123 -31.13 -7.24 2.04
N HIS A 124 -30.74 -7.58 3.27
CA HIS A 124 -31.68 -7.83 4.35
C HIS A 124 -32.64 -6.65 4.56
N ARG A 125 -32.16 -5.42 4.41
CA ARG A 125 -33.01 -4.24 4.58
C ARG A 125 -33.96 -4.00 3.42
N LYS A 126 -33.55 -4.30 2.18
CA LYS A 126 -34.42 -4.31 0.99
C LYS A 126 -35.54 -5.34 1.12
N ASP A 127 -35.23 -6.54 1.63
CA ASP A 127 -36.22 -7.60 1.85
C ASP A 127 -37.27 -7.17 2.88
N LEU A 128 -36.84 -6.60 4.01
CA LEU A 128 -37.75 -6.07 5.04
C LEU A 128 -38.64 -4.93 4.52
N ALA A 129 -38.13 -4.08 3.62
CA ALA A 129 -38.90 -3.00 3.01
C ALA A 129 -39.96 -3.53 2.02
N SER A 130 -39.67 -4.66 1.37
CA SER A 130 -40.58 -5.32 0.41
C SER A 130 -41.69 -6.10 1.11
N LEU A 131 -41.45 -6.59 2.33
CA LEU A 131 -42.40 -7.40 3.11
C LEU A 131 -43.41 -6.58 3.94
N GLN A 132 -43.12 -5.33 4.30
CA GLN A 132 -44.00 -4.51 5.15
C GLN A 132 -44.09 -3.05 4.69
N GLY A 133 -45.31 -2.53 4.50
CA GLY A 133 -45.56 -1.13 4.13
C GLY A 133 -45.03 -0.08 5.13
N LYS A 134 -44.93 -0.43 6.42
CA LYS A 134 -44.28 0.41 7.46
C LYS A 134 -42.75 0.46 7.30
N GLY A 135 -42.15 -0.53 6.64
CA GLY A 135 -40.71 -0.62 6.39
C GLY A 135 -40.19 0.34 5.32
N LEU A 136 -41.06 0.80 4.42
CA LEU A 136 -40.74 1.73 3.32
C LEU A 136 -40.28 3.11 3.80
N ALA A 137 -40.90 3.64 4.86
CA ALA A 137 -40.56 4.94 5.41
C ALA A 137 -39.13 4.95 6.01
N ALA A 138 -38.80 3.91 6.79
CA ALA A 138 -37.46 3.76 7.37
C ALA A 138 -36.41 3.39 6.31
N TRP A 139 -36.79 2.64 5.27
CA TRP A 139 -35.92 2.33 4.13
C TRP A 139 -35.47 3.60 3.38
N ARG A 140 -36.39 4.56 3.16
CA ARG A 140 -36.08 5.82 2.47
C ARG A 140 -34.90 6.57 3.08
N TRP A 141 -34.76 6.52 4.41
CA TRP A 141 -33.69 7.22 5.14
C TRP A 141 -32.43 6.37 5.34
N GLN A 142 -32.55 5.05 5.43
CA GLN A 142 -31.43 4.14 5.69
C GLN A 142 -30.71 3.68 4.41
N LYS A 143 -31.42 3.68 3.28
CA LYS A 143 -30.91 3.24 1.98
C LYS A 143 -29.59 3.95 1.58
N PRO A 144 -29.49 5.29 1.59
CA PRO A 144 -28.27 5.97 1.14
C PRO A 144 -27.04 5.58 1.97
N THR A 145 -27.19 5.48 3.30
CA THR A 145 -26.10 5.10 4.19
C THR A 145 -25.63 3.67 3.96
N LEU A 146 -26.56 2.74 3.71
CA LEU A 146 -26.22 1.35 3.44
C LEU A 146 -25.57 1.18 2.07
N GLU A 147 -26.03 1.91 1.05
CA GLU A 147 -25.43 1.93 -0.29
C GLU A 147 -24.02 2.51 -0.26
N ASN A 148 -23.83 3.67 0.38
CA ASN A 148 -22.50 4.28 0.56
C ASN A 148 -21.54 3.35 1.30
N ARG A 149 -22.03 2.58 2.28
CA ARG A 149 -21.19 1.62 3.01
C ARG A 149 -20.77 0.43 2.14
N VAL A 150 -21.66 -0.07 1.28
CA VAL A 150 -21.32 -1.12 0.31
C VAL A 150 -20.35 -0.60 -0.74
N GLU A 151 -20.58 0.61 -1.25
CA GLU A 151 -19.73 1.25 -2.25
C GLU A 151 -18.33 1.53 -1.71
N TYR A 152 -18.23 2.06 -0.48
CA TYR A 152 -16.97 2.26 0.22
C TYR A 152 -16.14 0.96 0.30
N TRP A 153 -16.74 -0.14 0.80
CA TRP A 153 -16.00 -1.40 0.91
C TRP A 153 -15.73 -2.07 -0.45
N ARG A 154 -16.57 -1.79 -1.46
CA ARG A 154 -16.31 -2.22 -2.85
C ARG A 154 -15.09 -1.51 -3.42
N GLU A 155 -14.99 -0.19 -3.26
CA GLU A 155 -13.84 0.59 -3.70
C GLU A 155 -12.57 0.13 -2.98
N GLN A 156 -12.63 -0.12 -1.67
CA GLN A 156 -11.49 -0.67 -0.93
C GLN A 156 -11.07 -2.06 -1.45
N LEU A 157 -12.01 -2.96 -1.73
CA LEU A 157 -11.72 -4.26 -2.36
C LEU A 157 -11.20 -4.14 -3.79
N GLN A 158 -11.73 -3.21 -4.58
CA GLN A 158 -11.27 -2.99 -5.94
C GLN A 158 -9.85 -2.43 -5.94
N LEU A 159 -9.53 -1.51 -5.03
CA LEU A 159 -8.17 -1.03 -4.83
C LEU A 159 -7.20 -2.13 -4.39
N GLN A 160 -7.68 -3.19 -3.71
CA GLN A 160 -6.87 -4.38 -3.41
C GLN A 160 -6.69 -5.27 -4.66
N LEU A 161 -7.77 -5.53 -5.42
CA LEU A 161 -7.78 -6.45 -6.56
C LEU A 161 -7.16 -5.89 -7.84
N THR A 162 -7.17 -4.57 -8.04
CA THR A 162 -6.49 -3.93 -9.19
C THR A 162 -4.97 -3.98 -9.10
N LEU A 163 -4.42 -4.45 -7.98
CA LEU A 163 -2.98 -4.61 -7.75
C LEU A 163 -2.48 -6.01 -8.17
N ASP A 164 -3.39 -6.91 -8.53
CA ASP A 164 -3.12 -8.31 -8.91
C ASP A 164 -3.23 -8.57 -10.44
N ALA A 165 -3.41 -7.54 -11.27
CA ALA A 165 -3.71 -7.65 -12.71
C ALA A 165 -2.62 -7.09 -13.63
#